data_AF-A0A972XWL6-F1
#
_entry.id   AF-A0A972XWL6-F1
#
_cell.length_a   1.000
_cell.length_b   1.000
_cell.length_c   1.000
_cell.angle_alpha   90.00
_cell.angle_beta   90.00
_cell.angle_gamma   90.00
#
_symmetry.space_group_name_H-M   'P 1'
#
loop_
_entity.id
_entity.type
_entity.pdbx_description
1 polymer ?
#
loop_
_entity_poly.entity_id
_entity_poly.type
_entity_poly.pdbx_seq_one_letter_code
_entity_poly.pdbx_strand_id
1 'polypeptide(L)' 'MKKNIFKSIADLRFAIFILLMIAVLSIIGTVIEQDQSVETYKLNYPLTNRVFGFLSWDIILRFGFDHIYKTWWFI' A
#
# COMPACT_ATOMS: atom_id res chain seq x y z
N MET A 1 -5.18 -31.48 -9.16
CA MET A 1 -4.55 -30.14 -9.05
C MET A 1 -5.35 -29.13 -8.20
N LYS A 2 -6.70 -29.15 -8.16
CA LYS A 2 -7.49 -28.18 -7.37
C LYS A 2 -7.35 -28.24 -5.84
N LYS A 3 -7.16 -29.43 -5.23
CA LYS A 3 -7.07 -29.58 -3.75
C LYS A 3 -5.88 -28.86 -3.10
N ASN A 4 -4.79 -28.64 -3.82
CA ASN A 4 -3.57 -28.09 -3.23
C ASN A 4 -3.64 -26.56 -3.02
N ILE A 5 -4.39 -25.83 -3.86
CA ILE A 5 -4.54 -24.37 -3.74
C ILE A 5 -5.38 -24.03 -2.50
N PHE A 6 -6.52 -24.70 -2.31
CA PHE A 6 -7.34 -24.52 -1.10
C PHE A 6 -6.59 -24.88 0.18
N LYS A 7 -5.73 -25.90 0.13
CA LYS A 7 -4.89 -26.28 1.26
C LYS A 7 -3.81 -25.23 1.58
N SER A 8 -3.31 -24.52 0.57
CA SER A 8 -2.35 -23.43 0.76
C SER A 8 -3.00 -22.18 1.35
N ILE A 9 -4.22 -21.84 0.94
CA ILE A 9 -4.98 -20.70 1.51
C ILE A 9 -5.38 -20.99 2.97
N ALA A 10 -5.66 -22.25 3.30
CA ALA A 10 -5.95 -22.70 4.66
C ALA A 10 -4.70 -22.96 5.54
N ASP A 11 -3.48 -22.71 5.03
CA ASP A 11 -2.25 -22.88 5.82
C ASP A 11 -2.05 -21.67 6.76
N LEU A 12 -1.83 -21.95 8.05
CA LEU A 12 -1.65 -20.90 9.07
C LEU A 12 -0.48 -19.95 8.73
N ARG A 13 0.61 -20.46 8.16
CA ARG A 13 1.77 -19.62 7.83
C ARG A 13 1.45 -18.68 6.68
N PHE A 14 0.62 -19.13 5.74
CA PHE A 14 0.11 -18.27 4.67
C PHE A 14 -0.77 -17.15 5.24
N ALA A 15 -1.68 -17.47 6.15
CA ALA A 15 -2.51 -16.46 6.82
C ALA A 15 -1.67 -15.41 7.58
N ILE A 16 -0.64 -15.85 8.31
CA ILE A 16 0.30 -14.95 9.01
C ILE A 16 1.02 -14.04 8.01
N PHE A 17 1.48 -14.57 6.88
CA PHE A 17 2.12 -13.79 5.83
C PHE A 17 1.20 -12.68 5.29
N ILE A 18 -0.07 -13.02 5.00
CA ILE A 18 -1.07 -12.04 4.56
C ILE A 18 -1.31 -10.97 5.63
N LEU A 19 -1.43 -11.36 6.90
CA LEU A 19 -1.61 -10.42 8.00
C LEU A 19 -0.43 -9.43 8.11
N LEU A 20 0.80 -9.92 7.97
CA LEU A 20 2.00 -9.08 7.97
C LEU A 20 2.03 -8.15 6.76
N MET A 21 1.61 -8.61 5.57
CA MET A 21 1.49 -7.78 4.39
C MET A 21 0.49 -6.63 4.62
N ILE A 22 -0.69 -6.94 5.14
CA ILE A 22 -1.71 -5.94 5.50
C ILE A 22 -1.15 -4.95 6.52
N ALA A 23 -0.45 -5.42 7.55
CA ALA A 23 0.14 -4.56 8.57
C ALA A 23 1.16 -3.57 7.98
N VAL A 24 2.04 -4.02 7.09
CA VAL A 24 3.02 -3.16 6.41
C VAL A 24 2.32 -2.11 5.54
N LEU A 25 1.32 -2.52 4.76
CA LEU A 25 0.54 -1.60 3.93
C LEU A 25 -0.21 -0.56 4.78
N SER A 26 -0.80 -0.96 5.91
CA SER A 26 -1.47 -0.05 6.84
C SER A 26 -0.51 0.95 7.51
N ILE A 27 0.72 0.53 7.82
CA ILE A 27 1.75 1.45 8.31
C ILE A 27 2.08 2.50 7.24
N ILE A 28 2.26 2.07 5.98
CA ILE A 28 2.50 2.99 4.86
C ILE A 28 1.32 3.97 4.70
N GLY A 29 0.08 3.48 4.73
CA GLY A 29 -1.13 4.30 4.65
C GLY A 29 -1.37 5.21 5.86
N THR A 30 -0.67 4.99 6.97
CA THR A 30 -0.69 5.86 8.15
C THR A 30 0.37 6.95 8.04
N VAL A 31 1.53 6.63 7.45
CA VAL A 31 2.62 7.59 7.21
C VAL A 31 2.25 8.57 6.10
N ILE A 32 1.54 8.10 5.07
CA ILE A 32 1.06 8.94 3.96
C ILE A 32 -0.34 9.45 4.31
N GLU A 33 -0.55 10.77 4.30
CA GLU A 33 -1.87 11.36 4.51
C GLU A 33 -2.87 10.78 3.49
N GLN A 34 -4.06 10.38 3.95
CA GLN A 34 -5.10 9.80 3.09
C GLN A 34 -6.13 10.84 2.67
N ASP A 35 -6.77 10.61 1.51
CA ASP A 35 -7.91 11.38 0.98
C ASP A 35 -7.67 12.91 0.89
N GLN A 36 -6.42 13.35 0.76
CA GLN A 36 -6.06 14.76 0.55
C GLN A 36 -6.18 15.18 -0.91
N SER A 37 -6.16 16.49 -1.16
CA SER A 37 -6.09 17.00 -2.54
C SER A 37 -4.71 16.73 -3.17
N VAL A 38 -4.68 16.69 -4.51
CA VAL A 38 -3.46 16.46 -5.29
C VAL A 38 -2.39 17.52 -5.00
N GLU A 39 -2.81 18.76 -4.73
CA GLU A 39 -1.92 19.87 -4.39
C GLU A 39 -1.15 19.60 -3.09
N THR A 40 -1.81 19.05 -2.07
CA THR A 40 -1.17 18.67 -0.81
C THR A 40 -0.05 17.67 -1.04
N TYR A 41 -0.28 16.65 -1.88
CA TYR A 41 0.76 15.67 -2.21
C TYR A 41 1.91 16.29 -2.99
N LYS A 42 1.64 17.19 -3.95
CA LYS A 42 2.70 17.88 -4.71
C LYS A 42 3.59 18.75 -3.82
N LEU A 43 3.02 19.36 -2.77
CA LEU A 43 3.75 20.17 -1.80
C LEU A 43 4.60 19.31 -0.85
N ASN A 44 4.04 18.22 -0.32
CA ASN A 44 4.71 17.39 0.68
C ASN A 44 5.67 16.34 0.07
N TYR A 45 5.40 15.89 -1.15
CA TYR A 45 6.15 14.83 -1.84
C TYR A 45 6.63 15.29 -3.23
N PRO A 46 7.46 16.34 -3.34
CA PRO A 46 7.86 16.91 -4.62
C PRO A 46 8.78 15.97 -5.43
N LEU A 47 8.79 16.15 -6.76
CA LEU A 47 9.65 15.36 -7.67
C LEU A 47 11.14 15.67 -7.49
N THR A 48 11.47 16.89 -7.08
CA THR A 48 12.83 17.41 -6.97
C THR A 48 13.53 16.97 -5.68
N ASN A 49 12.79 16.86 -4.58
CA ASN A 49 13.29 16.41 -3.28
C ASN A 49 12.42 15.25 -2.76
N ARG A 50 12.65 14.06 -3.29
CA ARG A 50 11.85 12.88 -2.98
C ARG A 50 12.07 12.41 -1.55
N VAL A 51 10.99 12.08 -0.86
CA VAL A 51 11.04 11.50 0.49
C VAL A 51 11.68 10.11 0.39
N PHE A 52 12.61 9.79 1.30
CA PHE A 52 13.43 8.56 1.25
C PHE A 52 14.20 8.33 -0.07
N GLY A 53 14.38 9.36 -0.90
CA GLY A 53 15.09 9.28 -2.18
C GLY A 53 14.29 8.70 -3.35
N PHE A 54 13.08 8.17 -3.11
CA PHE A 54 12.25 7.57 -4.16
C PHE A 54 10.77 7.95 -4.08
N LEU A 55 10.23 8.33 -2.93
CA LEU A 55 8.81 8.59 -2.75
C LEU A 55 8.45 10.01 -3.23
N SER A 56 7.53 10.08 -4.18
CA SER A 56 7.01 11.32 -4.77
C SER A 56 5.50 11.22 -5.03
N TRP A 57 4.86 12.37 -5.18
CA TRP A 57 3.41 12.48 -5.36
C TRP A 57 2.87 11.65 -6.54
N ASP A 58 3.65 11.52 -7.63
CA ASP A 58 3.25 10.75 -8.81
C ASP A 58 3.19 9.25 -8.51
N ILE A 59 4.11 8.74 -7.69
CA ILE A 59 4.13 7.33 -7.26
C ILE A 59 2.96 7.09 -6.31
N ILE A 60 2.73 8.00 -5.36
CA ILE A 60 1.62 7.92 -4.41
C ILE A 60 0.29 7.77 -5.15
N LEU A 61 0.00 8.67 -6.08
CA LEU A 61 -1.25 8.64 -6.87
C LEU A 61 -1.31 7.46 -7.84
N ARG A 62 -0.19 7.08 -8.45
CA ARG A 62 -0.17 5.98 -9.44
C ARG A 62 -0.52 4.64 -8.81
N PHE A 63 -0.07 4.39 -7.58
CA PHE A 63 -0.37 3.15 -6.86
C PHE A 63 -1.63 3.26 -6.00
N GLY A 64 -2.21 4.47 -5.84
CA GLY A 64 -3.36 4.70 -4.97
C GLY A 64 -3.01 4.68 -3.49
N PHE A 65 -1.76 5.01 -3.13
CA PHE A 65 -1.33 5.10 -1.73
C PHE A 65 -2.00 6.26 -0.99
N ASP A 66 -2.58 7.23 -1.70
CA ASP A 66 -3.41 8.31 -1.15
C ASP A 66 -4.79 7.83 -0.67
N HIS A 67 -5.22 6.63 -1.08
CA HIS A 67 -6.48 6.01 -0.69
C HIS A 67 -6.32 4.49 -0.56
N ILE A 68 -5.25 4.05 0.10
CA ILE A 68 -4.77 2.66 0.08
C ILE A 68 -5.87 1.66 0.47
N TYR A 69 -6.66 2.00 1.49
CA TYR A 69 -7.75 1.18 2.03
C TYR A 69 -8.96 1.01 1.09
N LYS A 70 -9.01 1.77 -0.01
CA LYS A 70 -10.07 1.73 -1.02
C LYS A 70 -9.58 1.18 -2.36
N THR A 71 -8.29 0.85 -2.46
CA THR A 71 -7.73 0.28 -3.69
C THR A 71 -8.13 -1.18 -3.87
N TRP A 72 -8.29 -1.62 -5.11
CA TRP A 72 -8.71 -2.99 -5.44
C TRP A 72 -7.67 -4.06 -5.06
N TRP A 73 -6.40 -3.66 -4.94
CA TRP A 73 -5.29 -4.56 -4.63
C TRP A 73 -5.02 -4.63 -3.13
N PHE A 74 -5.61 -3.74 -2.33
CA PHE A 74 -5.62 -3.88 -0.89
C PHE A 74 -6.50 -5.08 -0.53
N ILE A 75 -5.83 -6.08 0.05
CA ILE A 75 -6.29 -7.48 0.20
C ILE A 75 -7.66 -7.58 0.85
#